data_AF-A0A3B8S1K3-F1
#
_entry.id   AF-A0A3B8S1K3-F1
#
_cell.length_a   1.000
_cell.length_b   1.000
_cell.length_c   1.000
_cell.angle_alpha   90.00
_cell.angle_beta   90.00
_cell.angle_gamma   90.00
#
_symmetry.space_group_name_H-M   'P 1'
#
loop_
_entity.id
_entity.type
_entity.pdbx_description
1 polymer ?
#
loop_
_entity_poly.entity_id
_entity_poly.type
_entity_poly.pdbx_seq_one_letter_code
_entity_poly.pdbx_strand_id
1 'polypeptide(L)'
;MKMSLRVSRIALVLLMSAVITSISFGQDYVGVETCQPCHTTALRTFPGFSSWQNTLHAKIHLPPDATTMKGNYAQTVSMGASYGNATVTFRVDGANYYVQLNPTTGSQVEYQVVYTYGGGWKQRYLVKIESSYYITPVQWNLKGYLDNSTGDWVTYNPQNWFTSTGILKPIDNAFRKKSWDKNCAGCHVVPNSKVGTVATNVVGTDTSWVYTWGNNGS
;
A
#
# COMPACT_ATOMS: atom_id res chain seq x y z
N MET A 1 -54.56 43.21 -11.74
CA MET A 1 -53.39 42.55 -12.36
C MET A 1 -52.15 42.71 -11.47
N LYS A 2 -51.99 41.93 -10.38
CA LYS A 2 -50.80 41.99 -9.49
C LYS A 2 -50.47 40.66 -8.78
N MET A 3 -51.14 39.56 -9.13
CA MET A 3 -51.05 38.28 -8.41
C MET A 3 -50.16 37.23 -9.08
N SER A 4 -49.74 37.45 -10.33
CA SER A 4 -49.00 36.46 -11.15
C SER A 4 -47.48 36.46 -10.91
N LEU A 5 -46.85 37.60 -10.56
CA LEU A 5 -45.39 37.65 -10.39
C LEU A 5 -44.87 37.16 -9.02
N ARG A 6 -45.69 37.15 -7.96
CA ARG A 6 -45.24 36.74 -6.61
C ARG A 6 -45.17 35.22 -6.43
N VAL A 7 -46.09 34.48 -7.05
CA VAL A 7 -46.09 33.01 -7.01
C VAL A 7 -44.90 32.42 -7.78
N SER A 8 -44.51 33.07 -8.89
CA SER A 8 -43.36 32.67 -9.71
C SER A 8 -42.01 32.82 -8.99
N ARG A 9 -41.82 33.86 -8.16
CA ARG A 9 -40.58 34.05 -7.38
C ARG A 9 -40.47 33.06 -6.21
N ILE A 10 -41.57 32.74 -5.53
CA ILE A 10 -41.58 31.78 -4.42
C ILE A 10 -41.36 30.34 -4.94
N ALA A 11 -41.97 29.99 -6.06
CA ALA A 11 -41.74 28.70 -6.72
C ALA A 11 -40.29 28.53 -7.20
N LEU A 12 -39.66 29.58 -7.76
CA LEU A 12 -38.27 29.54 -8.21
C LEU A 12 -37.28 29.43 -7.03
N VAL A 13 -37.55 30.10 -5.90
CA VAL A 13 -36.72 29.99 -4.68
C VAL A 13 -36.85 28.60 -4.05
N LEU A 14 -38.06 28.02 -3.97
CA LEU A 14 -38.26 26.65 -3.48
C LEU A 14 -37.62 25.59 -4.39
N LEU A 15 -37.63 25.80 -5.72
CA LEU A 15 -36.96 24.90 -6.67
C LEU A 15 -35.42 25.00 -6.56
N MET A 16 -34.87 26.20 -6.34
CA MET A 16 -33.43 26.37 -6.08
C MET A 16 -32.99 25.79 -4.74
N SER A 17 -33.80 25.90 -3.68
CA SER A 17 -33.50 25.28 -2.38
C SER A 17 -33.48 23.75 -2.43
N ALA A 18 -34.35 23.14 -3.25
CA ALA A 18 -34.38 21.68 -3.43
C ALA A 18 -33.16 21.14 -4.20
N VAL A 19 -32.58 21.93 -5.11
CA VAL A 19 -31.39 21.54 -5.89
C VAL A 19 -30.10 21.66 -5.06
N ILE A 20 -30.03 22.56 -4.08
CA ILE A 20 -28.85 22.75 -3.24
C ILE A 20 -28.72 21.63 -2.18
N THR A 21 -29.83 21.02 -1.75
CA THR A 21 -29.83 19.94 -0.74
C THR A 21 -29.42 18.56 -1.24
N SER A 22 -29.11 18.41 -2.54
CA SER A 22 -28.74 17.11 -3.13
C SER A 22 -27.26 16.98 -3.46
N ILE A 23 -26.40 17.87 -2.96
CA ILE A 23 -24.96 17.65 -2.97
C ILE A 23 -24.66 16.60 -1.89
N SER A 24 -24.82 15.33 -2.24
CA SER A 24 -24.26 14.22 -1.46
C SER A 24 -22.74 14.34 -1.49
N PHE A 25 -22.17 15.04 -0.52
CA PHE A 25 -20.76 14.88 -0.20
C PHE A 25 -20.57 13.42 0.25
N GLY A 26 -20.04 12.56 -0.62
CA GLY A 26 -19.45 11.29 -0.15
C GLY A 26 -18.54 11.59 1.05
N GLN A 27 -18.61 10.79 2.10
CA GLN A 27 -17.79 11.04 3.29
C GLN A 27 -16.31 10.88 2.92
N ASP A 28 -15.47 11.84 3.29
CA ASP A 28 -14.02 11.72 3.20
C ASP A 28 -13.56 10.66 4.22
N TYR A 29 -12.42 10.01 3.95
CA TYR A 29 -11.85 9.08 4.92
C TYR A 29 -11.32 9.88 6.13
N VAL A 30 -11.93 9.69 7.29
CA VAL A 30 -11.63 10.45 8.52
C VAL A 30 -10.60 9.78 9.44
N GLY A 31 -9.95 8.69 8.98
CA GLY A 31 -9.12 7.86 9.84
C GLY A 31 -9.94 6.97 10.77
N VAL A 32 -9.36 5.84 11.18
CA VAL A 32 -10.03 4.91 12.11
C VAL A 32 -9.95 5.39 13.56
N GLU A 33 -8.98 6.26 13.85
CA GLU A 33 -8.70 6.88 15.12
C GLU A 33 -9.88 7.76 15.56
N THR A 34 -10.55 8.41 14.62
CA THR A 34 -11.79 9.18 14.86
C THR A 34 -12.91 8.31 15.43
N CYS A 35 -12.94 7.02 15.07
CA CYS A 35 -13.95 6.07 15.52
C CYS A 35 -13.64 5.49 16.91
N GLN A 36 -12.37 5.49 17.31
CA GLN A 36 -11.87 4.80 18.51
C GLN A 36 -12.56 5.24 19.81
N PRO A 37 -12.78 6.55 20.10
CA PRO A 37 -13.33 6.99 21.38
C PRO A 37 -14.76 6.48 21.66
N CYS A 38 -15.58 6.30 20.61
CA CYS A 38 -16.98 5.86 20.75
C CYS A 38 -17.14 4.35 20.60
N HIS A 39 -16.22 3.68 19.91
CA HIS A 39 -16.32 2.27 19.54
C HIS A 39 -15.23 1.40 20.20
N THR A 40 -14.90 1.69 21.46
CA THR A 40 -13.87 0.96 22.22
C THR A 40 -14.23 -0.50 22.45
N THR A 41 -15.50 -0.79 22.73
CA THR A 41 -16.04 -2.14 23.03
C THR A 41 -16.89 -2.70 21.88
N ALA A 42 -17.23 -3.99 21.98
CA ALA A 42 -18.04 -4.67 20.97
C ALA A 42 -19.46 -4.06 20.87
N LEU A 43 -19.92 -3.85 19.64
CA LEU A 43 -21.25 -3.33 19.30
C LEU A 43 -21.86 -4.18 18.20
N ARG A 44 -22.98 -4.86 18.47
CA ARG A 44 -23.68 -5.75 17.51
C ARG A 44 -22.69 -6.65 16.75
N THR A 45 -22.37 -6.29 15.50
CA THR A 45 -21.51 -7.04 14.58
C THR A 45 -20.07 -6.52 14.53
N PHE A 46 -19.77 -5.37 15.13
CA PHE A 46 -18.42 -4.83 15.26
C PHE A 46 -17.79 -5.32 16.57
N PRO A 47 -16.64 -6.01 16.55
CA PRO A 47 -16.05 -6.60 17.75
C PRO A 47 -15.37 -5.57 18.68
N GLY A 48 -15.48 -4.28 18.38
CA GLY A 48 -14.83 -3.19 19.10
C GLY A 48 -13.44 -2.89 18.56
N PHE A 49 -12.99 -1.65 18.75
CA PHE A 49 -11.71 -1.17 18.23
C PHE A 49 -10.53 -2.02 18.72
N SER A 50 -10.55 -2.42 20.00
CA SER A 50 -9.48 -3.25 20.58
C SER A 50 -9.34 -4.62 19.92
N SER A 51 -10.45 -5.21 19.48
CA SER A 51 -10.43 -6.47 18.72
C SER A 51 -10.02 -6.23 17.27
N TRP A 52 -10.63 -5.22 16.62
CA TRP A 52 -10.38 -4.88 15.21
C TRP A 52 -8.89 -4.59 14.94
N GLN A 53 -8.24 -3.78 15.78
CA GLN A 53 -6.83 -3.41 15.61
C GLN A 53 -5.88 -4.62 15.62
N ASN A 54 -6.33 -5.74 16.18
CA ASN A 54 -5.54 -6.97 16.23
C ASN A 54 -5.73 -7.89 15.02
N THR A 55 -6.69 -7.58 14.15
CA THR A 55 -6.95 -8.37 12.94
C THR A 55 -5.92 -8.12 11.84
N LEU A 56 -5.81 -9.06 10.89
CA LEU A 56 -5.00 -8.86 9.69
C LEU A 56 -5.53 -7.73 8.80
N HIS A 57 -6.82 -7.37 8.88
CA HIS A 57 -7.35 -6.22 8.14
C HIS A 57 -6.73 -4.91 8.62
N ALA A 58 -6.60 -4.73 9.94
CA ALA A 58 -5.95 -3.54 10.51
C ALA A 58 -4.42 -3.56 10.33
N LYS A 59 -3.83 -4.76 10.27
CA LYS A 59 -2.37 -4.97 10.23
C LYS A 59 -1.84 -5.32 8.84
N ILE A 60 -2.63 -5.13 7.78
CA ILE A 60 -2.25 -5.54 6.43
C ILE A 60 -1.01 -4.77 5.94
N HIS A 61 -0.85 -3.53 6.39
CA HIS A 61 0.37 -2.73 6.23
C HIS A 61 0.82 -2.19 7.58
N LEU A 62 2.10 -2.37 7.88
CA LEU A 62 2.70 -1.83 9.10
C LEU A 62 4.04 -1.19 8.75
N PRO A 63 4.38 -0.03 9.34
CA PRO A 63 5.74 0.50 9.28
C PRO A 63 6.75 -0.53 9.77
N PRO A 64 7.97 -0.53 9.22
CA PRO A 64 9.00 -1.48 9.61
C PRO A 64 9.58 -1.12 10.99
N ASP A 65 9.60 -2.10 11.88
CA ASP A 65 10.31 -2.07 13.16
C ASP A 65 10.68 -3.51 13.58
N ALA A 66 11.33 -3.66 14.74
CA ALA A 66 11.77 -4.95 15.26
C ALA A 66 10.65 -5.97 15.52
N THR A 67 9.40 -5.53 15.63
CA THR A 67 8.22 -6.35 15.88
C THR A 67 7.42 -6.64 14.61
N THR A 68 7.44 -5.73 13.64
CA THR A 68 6.65 -5.85 12.40
C THR A 68 7.44 -6.48 11.27
N MET A 69 8.76 -6.25 11.20
CA MET A 69 9.64 -6.84 10.20
C MET A 69 9.98 -8.29 10.58
N LYS A 70 9.57 -9.23 9.73
CA LYS A 70 9.89 -10.66 9.87
C LYS A 70 10.95 -11.04 8.87
N GLY A 71 11.84 -11.96 9.22
CA GLY A 71 12.83 -12.49 8.30
C GLY A 71 14.16 -12.82 8.96
N ASN A 72 14.93 -13.70 8.31
CA ASN A 72 16.32 -13.93 8.67
C ASN A 72 17.23 -13.05 7.79
N TYR A 73 17.63 -11.89 8.30
CA TYR A 73 18.38 -10.88 7.54
C TYR A 73 19.83 -11.28 7.22
N ALA A 74 20.34 -12.36 7.82
CA ALA A 74 21.68 -12.88 7.53
C ALA A 74 21.72 -13.78 6.28
N GLN A 75 20.55 -14.15 5.72
CA GLN A 75 20.47 -15.03 4.56
C GLN A 75 20.60 -14.27 3.25
N THR A 76 21.33 -14.88 2.31
CA THR A 76 21.31 -14.50 0.88
C THR A 76 20.28 -15.33 0.14
N VAL A 77 19.38 -14.68 -0.59
CA VAL A 77 18.33 -15.35 -1.37
C VAL A 77 18.72 -15.38 -2.84
N SER A 78 18.82 -16.58 -3.43
CA SER A 78 19.02 -16.72 -4.88
C SER A 78 17.71 -16.52 -5.63
N MET A 79 17.75 -15.75 -6.71
CA MET A 79 16.61 -15.61 -7.63
C MET A 79 16.46 -16.84 -8.53
N GLY A 80 17.49 -17.70 -8.61
CA GLY A 80 17.53 -18.91 -9.41
C GLY A 80 18.13 -18.70 -10.80
N ALA A 81 18.44 -19.83 -11.47
CA ALA A 81 19.14 -19.84 -12.76
C ALA A 81 18.38 -19.12 -13.88
N SER A 82 17.04 -19.12 -13.82
CA SER A 82 16.19 -18.39 -14.77
C SER A 82 16.34 -16.86 -14.70
N TYR A 83 17.07 -16.34 -13.71
CA TYR A 83 17.38 -14.93 -13.51
C TYR A 83 18.88 -14.74 -13.26
N GLY A 84 19.71 -15.49 -13.99
CA GLY A 84 21.17 -15.42 -13.92
C GLY A 84 21.80 -15.78 -12.58
N ASN A 85 21.02 -16.31 -11.61
CA ASN A 85 21.43 -16.42 -10.21
C ASN A 85 21.77 -15.07 -9.55
N ALA A 86 21.09 -13.98 -9.95
CA ALA A 86 21.07 -12.76 -9.16
C ALA A 86 20.64 -13.07 -7.71
N THR A 87 21.07 -12.26 -6.76
CA THR A 87 20.76 -12.49 -5.34
C THR A 87 20.15 -11.28 -4.66
N VAL A 88 19.53 -11.54 -3.51
CA VAL A 88 18.99 -10.52 -2.62
C VAL A 88 19.58 -10.72 -1.24
N THR A 89 20.09 -9.65 -0.66
CA THR A 89 20.59 -9.60 0.72
C THR A 89 19.86 -8.52 1.50
N PHE A 90 20.10 -8.46 2.81
CA PHE A 90 19.43 -7.53 3.70
C PHE A 90 20.45 -6.82 4.57
N ARG A 91 20.12 -5.57 4.92
CA ARG A 91 20.89 -4.77 5.89
C ARG A 91 19.94 -4.19 6.92
N VAL A 92 20.34 -4.23 8.18
CA VAL A 92 19.65 -3.58 9.29
C VAL A 92 20.58 -2.52 9.86
N ASP A 93 20.05 -1.33 10.08
CA ASP A 93 20.82 -0.17 10.56
C ASP A 93 19.95 0.67 11.50
N GLY A 94 20.16 0.47 12.79
CA GLY A 94 19.26 0.94 13.83
C GLY A 94 17.85 0.38 13.62
N ALA A 95 16.87 1.28 13.46
CA ALA A 95 15.48 0.94 13.19
C ALA A 95 15.15 0.77 11.71
N ASN A 96 16.12 0.97 10.81
CA ASN A 96 15.89 0.94 9.37
C ASN A 96 16.29 -0.42 8.78
N TYR A 97 15.45 -0.89 7.86
CA TYR A 97 15.63 -2.16 7.16
C TYR A 97 15.78 -1.91 5.68
N TYR A 98 16.72 -2.62 5.06
CA TYR A 98 17.05 -2.44 3.65
C TYR A 98 17.07 -3.78 2.93
N VAL A 99 16.57 -3.76 1.70
CA VAL A 99 16.72 -4.87 0.74
C VAL A 99 17.75 -4.46 -0.30
N GLN A 100 18.74 -5.32 -0.48
CA GLN A 100 19.84 -5.14 -1.41
C GLN A 100 19.66 -6.09 -2.59
N LEU A 101 19.59 -5.54 -3.79
CA LEU A 101 19.47 -6.30 -5.03
C LEU A 101 20.85 -6.39 -5.67
N ASN A 102 21.34 -7.61 -5.81
CA ASN A 102 22.68 -7.92 -6.29
C ASN A 102 22.56 -8.57 -7.67
N PRO A 103 22.59 -7.77 -8.75
CA PRO A 103 22.60 -8.33 -10.09
C PRO A 103 23.89 -9.09 -10.36
N THR A 104 23.88 -9.92 -11.39
CA THR A 104 25.05 -10.69 -11.83
C THR A 104 26.14 -9.80 -12.44
N THR A 105 25.72 -8.66 -12.99
CA THR A 105 26.60 -7.63 -13.55
C THR A 105 26.04 -6.24 -13.23
N GLY A 106 26.92 -5.24 -13.16
CA GLY A 106 26.57 -3.89 -12.75
C GLY A 106 26.61 -3.70 -11.23
N SER A 107 26.13 -2.54 -10.77
CA SER A 107 26.16 -2.18 -9.36
C SER A 107 24.97 -2.75 -8.59
N GLN A 108 25.23 -3.19 -7.36
CA GLN A 108 24.20 -3.44 -6.36
C GLN A 108 23.35 -2.18 -6.15
N VAL A 109 22.05 -2.37 -5.95
CA VAL A 109 21.13 -1.30 -5.56
C VAL A 109 20.49 -1.65 -4.22
N GLU A 110 20.36 -0.66 -3.35
CA GLU A 110 19.75 -0.82 -2.03
C GLU A 110 18.49 0.05 -1.92
N TYR A 111 17.45 -0.51 -1.31
CA TYR A 111 16.22 0.20 -1.02
C TYR A 111 15.81 0.04 0.43
N GLN A 112 15.42 1.13 1.07
CA GLN A 112 14.80 1.09 2.39
C GLN A 112 13.40 0.49 2.28
N VAL A 113 13.09 -0.47 3.14
CA VAL A 113 11.73 -0.95 3.35
C VAL A 113 10.95 0.14 4.07
N VAL A 114 9.77 0.48 3.56
CA VAL A 114 8.91 1.54 4.12
C VAL A 114 7.61 0.99 4.69
N TYR A 115 7.19 -0.20 4.27
CA TYR A 115 6.08 -0.93 4.87
C TYR A 115 6.30 -2.44 4.76
N THR A 116 5.82 -3.17 5.75
CA THR A 116 5.49 -4.59 5.59
C THR A 116 4.11 -4.73 4.97
N TYR A 117 3.88 -5.84 4.28
CA TYR A 117 2.61 -6.15 3.63
C TYR A 117 2.23 -7.62 3.84
N GLY A 118 1.11 -7.88 4.52
CA GLY A 118 0.67 -9.23 4.89
C GLY A 118 0.81 -9.51 6.38
N GLY A 119 1.18 -10.74 6.76
CA GLY A 119 1.49 -11.08 8.16
C GLY A 119 0.90 -12.40 8.69
N GLY A 120 -0.08 -12.99 8.01
CA GLY A 120 -0.66 -14.30 8.37
C GLY A 120 0.27 -15.47 8.07
N TRP A 121 0.35 -15.86 6.79
CA TRP A 121 1.26 -16.92 6.32
C TRP A 121 2.47 -16.37 5.55
N LYS A 122 2.33 -15.15 5.04
CA LYS A 122 3.29 -14.54 4.11
C LYS A 122 3.45 -13.06 4.48
N GLN A 123 4.67 -12.57 4.49
CA GLN A 123 4.97 -11.15 4.59
C GLN A 123 5.84 -10.72 3.40
N ARG A 124 5.47 -9.58 2.84
CA ARG A 124 6.14 -8.90 1.73
C ARG A 124 6.63 -7.55 2.23
N TYR A 125 7.52 -6.92 1.46
CA TYR A 125 8.18 -5.69 1.85
C TYR A 125 7.99 -4.69 0.73
N LEU A 126 7.48 -3.52 1.07
CA LEU A 126 7.31 -2.42 0.15
C LEU A 126 8.51 -1.49 0.26
N VAL A 127 9.08 -1.16 -0.89
CA VAL A 127 10.08 -0.11 -1.04
C VAL A 127 9.48 1.02 -1.85
N LYS A 128 9.96 2.25 -1.61
CA LYS A 128 9.53 3.42 -2.39
C LYS A 128 10.55 3.72 -3.48
N ILE A 129 10.07 3.79 -4.71
CA ILE A 129 10.86 4.22 -5.87
C ILE A 129 10.09 5.38 -6.50
N GLU A 130 10.73 6.55 -6.53
CA GLU A 130 10.09 7.81 -6.90
C GLU A 130 8.84 8.03 -6.02
N SER A 131 7.67 8.13 -6.63
CA SER A 131 6.38 8.35 -5.96
C SER A 131 5.55 7.08 -5.73
N SER A 132 6.03 5.91 -6.18
CA SER A 132 5.29 4.64 -6.11
C SER A 132 5.95 3.63 -5.17
N TYR A 133 5.17 2.66 -4.73
CA TYR A 133 5.58 1.54 -3.88
C TYR A 133 5.70 0.27 -4.71
N TYR A 134 6.70 -0.56 -4.40
CA TYR A 134 6.96 -1.81 -5.09
C TYR A 134 7.21 -2.93 -4.10
N ILE A 135 6.64 -4.10 -4.37
CA ILE A 135 6.96 -5.30 -3.61
C ILE A 135 8.33 -5.82 -4.07
N THR A 136 9.21 -6.05 -3.12
CA THR A 136 10.56 -6.62 -3.33
C THR A 136 10.51 -8.01 -3.99
N PRO A 137 11.59 -8.48 -4.65
CA PRO A 137 11.61 -9.78 -5.33
C PRO A 137 11.65 -10.99 -4.38
N VAL A 138 11.43 -10.77 -3.09
CA VAL A 138 11.45 -11.76 -2.00
C VAL A 138 10.24 -11.56 -1.10
N GLN A 139 9.79 -12.64 -0.49
CA GLN A 139 8.81 -12.64 0.59
C GLN A 139 9.24 -13.63 1.67
N TRP A 140 8.78 -13.41 2.90
CA TRP A 140 8.96 -14.34 4.01
C TRP A 140 7.72 -15.21 4.15
N ASN A 141 7.92 -16.53 4.10
CA ASN A 141 6.87 -17.51 4.39
C ASN A 141 7.01 -17.95 5.84
N LEU A 142 5.96 -17.72 6.64
CA LEU A 142 5.90 -18.16 8.02
C LEU A 142 5.59 -19.67 8.05
N LYS A 143 6.18 -20.41 9.00
CA LYS A 143 5.94 -21.86 9.14
C LYS A 143 4.59 -22.20 9.78
N GLY A 144 3.99 -21.25 10.50
CA GLY A 144 2.65 -21.34 11.06
C GLY A 144 1.85 -20.07 10.80
N TYR A 145 0.51 -20.18 10.83
CA TYR A 145 -0.37 -19.02 10.73
C TYR A 145 -0.14 -18.10 11.92
N LEU A 146 0.24 -16.84 11.65
CA LEU A 146 0.61 -15.84 12.67
C LEU A 146 1.81 -16.25 13.54
N ASP A 147 2.57 -17.27 13.14
CA ASP A 147 3.81 -17.65 13.81
C ASP A 147 4.97 -16.74 13.38
N ASN A 148 5.32 -15.79 14.24
CA ASN A 148 6.37 -14.81 13.99
C ASN A 148 7.78 -15.31 14.36
N SER A 149 7.93 -16.56 14.81
CA SER A 149 9.21 -17.07 15.31
C SER A 149 10.12 -17.60 14.21
N THR A 150 9.53 -18.20 13.17
CA THR A 150 10.29 -18.89 12.12
C THR A 150 9.65 -18.79 10.74
N GLY A 151 10.45 -18.98 9.72
CA GLY A 151 10.03 -18.91 8.32
C GLY A 151 11.18 -19.12 7.37
N ASP A 152 10.88 -18.98 6.09
CA ASP A 152 11.84 -19.14 5.01
C ASP A 152 11.68 -17.99 4.00
N TRP A 153 12.81 -17.46 3.53
CA TRP A 153 12.81 -16.58 2.38
C TRP A 153 12.48 -17.37 1.12
N VAL A 154 11.53 -16.85 0.34
CA VAL A 154 11.22 -17.37 -0.99
C VAL A 154 11.19 -16.23 -2.00
N THR A 155 11.42 -16.57 -3.26
CA THR A 155 11.31 -15.61 -4.35
C THR A 155 9.87 -15.14 -4.51
N TYR A 156 9.70 -13.88 -4.90
CA TYR A 156 8.41 -13.28 -5.20
C TYR A 156 8.51 -12.44 -6.47
N ASN A 157 7.95 -12.96 -7.57
CA ASN A 157 7.99 -12.32 -8.88
C ASN A 157 9.36 -11.73 -9.29
N PRO A 158 10.48 -12.50 -9.25
CA PRO A 158 11.81 -11.97 -9.64
C PRO A 158 11.85 -11.37 -11.04
N GLN A 159 11.00 -11.84 -11.96
CA GLN A 159 10.85 -11.32 -13.32
C GLN A 159 10.45 -9.84 -13.38
N ASN A 160 9.93 -9.25 -12.30
CA ASN A 160 9.65 -7.84 -12.25
C ASN A 160 10.92 -7.00 -12.03
N TRP A 161 11.96 -7.58 -11.44
CA TRP A 161 13.18 -6.90 -11.01
C TRP A 161 14.40 -7.27 -11.84
N PHE A 162 14.50 -8.53 -12.27
CA PHE A 162 15.66 -9.06 -12.99
C PHE A 162 15.28 -9.55 -14.39
N THR A 163 16.22 -9.43 -15.33
CA THR A 163 16.19 -10.11 -16.63
C THR A 163 16.53 -11.60 -16.45
N SER A 164 16.39 -12.38 -17.52
CA SER A 164 16.81 -13.78 -17.52
C SER A 164 18.31 -13.97 -17.28
N THR A 165 19.12 -12.95 -17.58
CA THR A 165 20.57 -12.93 -17.36
C THR A 165 20.97 -12.38 -15.99
N GLY A 166 20.00 -12.02 -15.13
CA GLY A 166 20.26 -11.54 -13.77
C GLY A 166 20.66 -10.07 -13.67
N ILE A 167 20.38 -9.29 -14.71
CA ILE A 167 20.59 -7.84 -14.72
C ILE A 167 19.33 -7.15 -14.18
N LEU A 168 19.49 -6.05 -13.45
CA LEU A 168 18.35 -5.23 -13.02
C LEU A 168 17.59 -4.65 -14.22
N LYS A 169 16.27 -4.72 -14.17
CA LYS A 169 15.41 -4.06 -15.16
C LYS A 169 15.45 -2.54 -14.98
N PRO A 170 15.42 -1.77 -16.07
CA PRO A 170 15.31 -0.32 -15.98
C PRO A 170 13.97 0.07 -15.34
N ILE A 171 13.96 1.20 -14.63
CA ILE A 171 12.75 1.81 -14.09
C ILE A 171 12.04 2.56 -15.24
N ASP A 172 11.40 1.79 -16.10
CA ASP A 172 10.61 2.28 -17.24
C ASP A 172 9.10 2.06 -17.00
N ASN A 173 8.28 2.42 -17.99
CA ASN A 173 6.83 2.22 -17.89
C ASN A 173 6.41 0.74 -17.73
N ALA A 174 7.21 -0.21 -18.21
CA ALA A 174 6.91 -1.62 -18.02
C ALA A 174 7.14 -2.04 -16.57
N PHE A 175 8.21 -1.54 -15.94
CA PHE A 175 8.47 -1.69 -14.51
C PHE A 175 7.38 -1.01 -13.67
N ARG A 176 7.04 0.25 -13.96
CA ARG A 176 6.05 1.03 -13.20
C ARG A 176 4.64 0.42 -13.20
N LYS A 177 4.28 -0.36 -14.24
CA LYS A 177 3.03 -1.14 -14.26
C LYS A 177 2.97 -2.24 -13.18
N LYS A 178 4.10 -2.61 -12.58
CA LYS A 178 4.21 -3.62 -11.51
C LYS A 178 4.19 -3.03 -10.10
N SER A 179 3.98 -1.72 -9.97
CA SER A 179 3.82 -1.06 -8.67
C SER A 179 2.71 -1.71 -7.83
N TRP A 180 2.93 -1.72 -6.52
CA TRP A 180 1.94 -2.12 -5.53
C TRP A 180 0.71 -1.21 -5.60
N ASP A 181 0.93 0.09 -5.83
CA ASP A 181 -0.13 1.08 -5.99
C ASP A 181 -1.17 0.58 -6.99
N LYS A 182 -0.71 0.19 -8.18
CA LYS A 182 -1.60 -0.24 -9.27
C LYS A 182 -2.28 -1.58 -9.03
N ASN A 183 -1.58 -2.52 -8.42
CA ASN A 183 -2.01 -3.92 -8.40
C ASN A 183 -2.63 -4.35 -7.06
N CYS A 184 -2.52 -3.55 -6.00
CA CYS A 184 -2.89 -3.96 -4.65
C CYS A 184 -3.62 -2.86 -3.85
N ALA A 185 -3.30 -1.58 -4.08
CA ALA A 185 -3.82 -0.51 -3.24
C ALA A 185 -5.35 -0.40 -3.27
N GLY A 186 -5.97 -0.62 -4.44
CA GLY A 186 -7.43 -0.50 -4.59
C GLY A 186 -8.26 -1.33 -3.61
N CYS A 187 -7.72 -2.42 -3.06
CA CYS A 187 -8.40 -3.24 -2.06
C CYS A 187 -7.83 -3.08 -0.64
N HIS A 188 -6.57 -2.65 -0.50
CA HIS A 188 -5.82 -2.83 0.74
C HIS A 188 -5.52 -1.53 1.49
N VAL A 189 -6.05 -0.41 1.00
CA VAL A 189 -5.94 0.92 1.62
C VAL A 189 -7.19 1.73 1.31
N VAL A 190 -7.53 2.63 2.23
CA VAL A 190 -8.57 3.64 2.01
C VAL A 190 -7.90 4.96 1.63
N PRO A 191 -8.31 5.59 0.52
CA PRO A 191 -7.66 6.78 0.01
C PRO A 191 -8.05 8.01 0.84
N ASN A 192 -7.08 8.90 1.10
CA ASN A 192 -7.28 10.10 1.93
C ASN A 192 -8.21 11.15 1.30
N SER A 193 -8.36 11.13 -0.02
CA SER A 193 -9.26 12.03 -0.75
C SER A 193 -10.03 11.20 -1.77
N LYS A 194 -11.23 11.68 -2.17
CA LYS A 194 -12.11 11.04 -3.15
C LYS A 194 -11.48 10.69 -4.51
N VAL A 195 -10.21 11.02 -4.74
CA VAL A 195 -9.40 10.48 -5.83
C VAL A 195 -8.93 9.07 -5.50
N GLY A 196 -9.85 8.22 -5.04
CA GLY A 196 -9.64 6.80 -4.75
C GLY A 196 -9.44 5.93 -5.99
N THR A 197 -8.78 6.47 -6.99
CA THR A 197 -8.08 5.69 -7.98
C THR A 197 -6.61 5.85 -7.64
N VAL A 198 -5.86 4.76 -7.69
CA VAL A 198 -4.44 4.83 -7.96
C VAL A 198 -4.26 5.96 -8.97
N ALA A 199 -3.68 7.09 -8.57
CA ALA A 199 -3.66 8.23 -9.46
C ALA A 199 -2.60 7.92 -10.49
N THR A 200 -2.95 7.83 -11.76
CA THR A 200 -1.94 7.95 -12.80
C THR A 200 -1.24 9.28 -12.58
N ASN A 201 0.00 9.25 -12.11
CA ASN A 201 0.93 10.32 -12.41
C ASN A 201 1.31 10.14 -13.88
N VAL A 202 0.42 10.58 -14.77
CA VAL A 202 0.78 10.85 -16.16
C VAL A 202 1.38 12.25 -16.15
N VAL A 203 2.68 12.35 -15.91
CA VAL A 203 3.42 13.55 -16.31
C VAL A 203 4.28 13.14 -17.50
N GLY A 204 3.81 13.48 -18.71
CA GLY A 204 4.49 13.14 -19.97
C GLY A 204 4.28 11.69 -20.42
N THR A 205 5.24 11.13 -21.17
CA THR A 205 5.23 9.72 -21.61
C THR A 205 5.44 8.72 -20.47
N ASP A 206 5.65 9.21 -19.24
CA ASP A 206 5.88 8.42 -18.05
C ASP A 206 4.57 8.26 -17.26
N THR A 207 4.20 7.02 -16.96
CA THR A 207 3.00 6.71 -16.19
C THR A 207 3.38 5.94 -14.93
N SER A 208 3.74 6.66 -13.88
CA SER A 208 3.74 6.08 -12.53
C SER A 208 2.33 6.15 -11.96
N TRP A 209 2.06 5.29 -10.99
CA TRP A 209 0.75 5.16 -10.37
C TRP A 209 0.97 5.41 -8.89
N VAL A 210 0.46 6.52 -8.37
CA VAL A 210 0.76 6.99 -7.01
C VAL A 210 -0.45 6.78 -6.13
N TYR A 211 -0.21 6.14 -5.00
CA TYR A 211 -1.18 6.07 -3.93
C TYR A 211 -0.80 7.01 -2.78
N THR A 212 -1.74 7.84 -2.36
CA THR A 212 -1.60 8.65 -1.14
C THR A 212 -2.16 7.87 0.04
N TRP A 213 -1.29 7.44 0.95
CA TRP A 213 -1.69 6.75 2.17
C TRP A 213 -2.56 7.66 3.03
N GLY A 214 -3.73 7.15 3.45
CA GLY A 214 -4.63 7.84 4.37
C GLY A 214 -4.04 8.10 5.75
N ASN A 215 -3.01 7.33 6.14
CA ASN A 215 -2.42 7.40 7.47
C ASN A 215 -1.11 8.22 7.49
N ASN A 216 -1.15 9.45 6.98
CA ASN A 216 -0.02 10.39 7.07
C ASN A 216 0.10 11.04 8.47
N GLY A 217 -0.68 10.60 9.44
CA GLY A 217 -0.57 11.02 10.84
C GLY A 217 0.26 10.02 11.63
N SER A 218 1.58 10.14 11.56
CA SER A 218 2.46 9.81 12.69
C SER A 218 2.13 10.70 13.88
#